data_AF-A0A523ASX6-F1
#
_entry.id   AF-A0A523ASX6-F1
#
_cell.length_a   1.000
_cell.length_b   1.000
_cell.length_c   1.000
_cell.angle_alpha   90.00
_cell.angle_beta   90.00
_cell.angle_gamma   90.00
#
_symmetry.space_group_name_H-M   'P 1'
#
loop_
_entity.id
_entity.type
_entity.pdbx_description
1 polymer ?
#
loop_
_entity_poly.entity_id
_entity_poly.type
_entity_poly.pdbx_seq_one_letter_code
_entity_poly.pdbx_strand_id
1 'polypeptide(L)'
;MLGKQGRLEIWLENEPLLYGEHILRVDPPRASLQERNAAELPFRLTDEGAQRFREGAAGKANYPTVVYIDRPTDAVLLVQEELLPSLRVLEYEDYLHLFRAKGFPEEGGGYYLQVPAAVTPGDSLSLEARSFLEGESRTKFRILLVGNFSGRVLEELPPSYSVENVPYPGDAESWIREACGCKSVITISPSLAQELLLGRTVKDLVITVSRASGEEAMREARNLRTILSQRLPVGVSVEGESMLEARLGTTFLKQLFWAGLLSFLGVAALVFFRYRRPAITLAVMGTMILELVITMGVISVLPYSLDLAELAGVVLVIGTGVDAQIIITDEVMRGGVREVRAVGGLRDRVRRAFRVIWGSSLTTLVAMIALATLGFGEMRGFALVTILGILLSVLLTRPLYARMVNAILGRGEVKG
;
A
#
# COMPACT_ATOMS: atom_id res chain seq x y z
N MET A 1 -9.04 11.12 -0.91
CA MET A 1 -8.56 10.80 0.44
C MET A 1 -9.60 9.92 1.13
N LEU A 2 -9.64 8.64 0.76
CA LEU A 2 -10.34 7.63 1.56
C LEU A 2 -9.22 7.01 2.39
N GLY A 3 -9.22 7.30 3.69
CA GLY A 3 -8.27 6.68 4.63
C GLY A 3 -8.40 5.16 4.57
N LYS A 4 -7.31 4.44 4.86
CA LYS A 4 -7.35 2.99 5.07
C LYS A 4 -8.48 2.66 6.04
N GLN A 5 -9.34 1.73 5.63
CA GLN A 5 -10.53 1.33 6.39
C GLN A 5 -10.09 0.35 7.49
N GLY A 6 -10.35 0.69 8.76
CA GLY A 6 -9.77 -0.04 9.89
C GLY A 6 -10.52 -1.30 10.32
N ARG A 7 -9.80 -2.22 10.98
CA ARG A 7 -10.29 -3.46 11.60
C ARG A 7 -10.86 -3.17 12.99
N LEU A 8 -12.17 -3.23 13.11
CA LEU A 8 -12.87 -3.05 14.39
C LEU A 8 -12.88 -4.35 15.20
N GLU A 9 -12.37 -4.29 16.43
CA GLU A 9 -12.46 -5.36 17.43
C GLU A 9 -13.07 -4.82 18.72
N ILE A 10 -14.04 -5.52 19.28
CA ILE A 10 -14.65 -5.20 20.58
C ILE A 10 -14.31 -6.33 21.53
N TRP A 11 -13.60 -6.01 22.60
CA TRP A 11 -13.07 -6.95 23.58
C TRP A 11 -13.78 -6.78 24.91
N LEU A 12 -13.93 -7.87 25.65
CA LEU A 12 -14.44 -7.87 27.01
C LEU A 12 -13.50 -8.72 27.85
N GLU A 13 -13.07 -8.18 29.00
CA GLU A 13 -11.98 -8.71 29.80
C GLU A 13 -10.69 -8.78 28.95
N ASN A 14 -10.37 -9.96 28.40
CA ASN A 14 -9.21 -10.24 27.57
C ASN A 14 -9.56 -11.14 26.38
N GLU A 15 -10.84 -11.19 25.97
CA GLU A 15 -11.28 -11.99 24.83
C GLU A 15 -12.05 -11.14 23.81
N PRO A 16 -11.92 -11.46 22.51
CA PRO A 16 -12.67 -10.78 21.46
C PRO A 16 -14.15 -11.17 21.51
N LEU A 17 -15.00 -10.21 21.88
CA LEU A 17 -16.45 -10.35 21.96
C LEU A 17 -17.09 -10.21 20.58
N LEU A 18 -16.81 -9.09 19.89
CA LEU A 18 -17.36 -8.78 18.57
C LEU A 18 -16.30 -8.24 17.61
N TYR A 19 -16.57 -8.38 16.32
CA TYR A 19 -15.79 -7.80 15.23
C TYR A 19 -16.69 -6.91 14.37
N GLY A 20 -16.10 -6.10 13.49
CA GLY A 20 -16.86 -5.23 12.58
C GLY A 20 -17.92 -5.95 11.73
N GLU A 21 -17.70 -7.23 11.38
CA GLU A 21 -18.66 -8.04 10.62
C GLU A 21 -19.94 -8.39 11.40
N HIS A 22 -19.87 -8.38 12.73
CA HIS A 22 -21.02 -8.63 13.60
C HIS A 22 -21.94 -7.40 13.72
N ILE A 23 -21.57 -6.24 13.16
CA ILE A 23 -22.36 -5.01 13.20
C ILE A 23 -23.14 -4.80 11.89
N LEU A 24 -24.43 -5.13 11.93
CA LEU A 24 -25.36 -5.05 10.80
C LEU A 24 -25.70 -3.62 10.38
N ARG A 25 -25.69 -2.64 11.29
CA ARG A 25 -25.72 -1.19 10.99
C ARG A 25 -25.45 -0.37 12.24
N VAL A 26 -25.03 0.87 12.05
CA VAL A 26 -24.92 1.89 13.10
C VAL A 26 -25.81 3.06 12.70
N ASP A 27 -26.80 3.38 13.53
CA ASP A 27 -27.75 4.44 13.24
C ASP A 27 -27.15 5.81 13.64
N PRO A 28 -27.71 6.94 13.14
CA PRO A 28 -27.27 8.27 13.57
C PRO A 28 -27.45 8.48 15.09
N PRO A 29 -26.49 9.13 15.78
CA PRO A 29 -26.65 9.43 17.19
C PRO A 29 -27.77 10.45 17.40
N ARG A 30 -28.42 10.36 18.56
CA ARG A 30 -29.51 11.25 19.00
C ARG A 30 -29.26 11.70 20.43
N ALA A 31 -29.81 12.84 20.83
CA ALA A 31 -29.78 13.23 22.24
C ALA A 31 -30.54 12.21 23.09
N SER A 32 -30.02 11.86 24.26
CA SER A 32 -30.74 10.97 25.18
C SER A 32 -31.98 11.66 25.73
N LEU A 33 -33.07 10.90 25.83
CA LEU A 33 -34.32 11.37 26.45
C LEU A 33 -34.33 11.13 27.97
N GLN A 34 -33.40 10.30 28.48
CA GLN A 34 -33.36 9.87 29.87
C GLN A 34 -32.28 10.62 30.66
N GLU A 35 -31.12 10.87 30.05
CA GLU A 35 -29.97 11.50 30.69
C GLU A 35 -29.72 12.90 30.14
N ARG A 36 -29.52 13.88 31.04
CA ARG A 36 -29.08 15.23 30.64
C ARG A 36 -27.62 15.18 30.18
N ASN A 37 -27.31 15.94 29.14
CA ASN A 37 -25.97 16.00 28.53
C ASN A 37 -25.44 14.64 28.04
N ALA A 38 -26.34 13.78 27.58
CA ALA A 38 -25.99 12.48 27.02
C ALA A 38 -26.49 12.33 25.58
N ALA A 39 -25.78 11.51 24.81
CA ALA A 39 -26.14 11.12 23.45
C ALA A 39 -26.23 9.59 23.37
N GLU A 40 -27.24 9.11 22.67
CA GLU A 40 -27.46 7.70 22.37
C GLU A 40 -26.98 7.39 20.95
N LEU A 41 -26.19 6.34 20.80
CA LEU A 41 -25.74 5.80 19.53
C LEU A 41 -26.31 4.38 19.35
N PRO A 42 -27.45 4.24 18.65
CA PRO A 42 -28.03 2.94 18.38
C PRO A 42 -27.23 2.18 17.31
N PHE A 43 -27.10 0.88 17.47
CA PHE A 43 -26.53 -0.02 16.47
C PHE A 43 -27.20 -1.38 16.54
N ARG A 44 -27.17 -2.10 15.43
CA ARG A 44 -27.79 -3.43 15.30
C ARG A 44 -26.73 -4.47 14.99
N LEU A 45 -26.78 -5.59 15.71
CA LEU A 45 -25.95 -6.75 15.48
C LEU A 45 -26.56 -7.70 14.43
N THR A 46 -25.70 -8.52 13.82
CA THR A 46 -26.13 -9.71 13.08
C THR A 46 -26.65 -10.79 14.04
N ASP A 47 -27.27 -11.83 13.50
CA ASP A 47 -27.80 -12.95 14.30
C ASP A 47 -26.67 -13.68 15.04
N GLU A 48 -25.57 -13.95 14.33
CA GLU A 48 -24.34 -14.50 14.91
C GLU A 48 -23.71 -13.55 15.95
N GLY A 49 -23.64 -12.25 15.63
CA GLY A 49 -23.13 -11.23 16.55
C GLY A 49 -23.90 -11.16 17.85
N ALA A 50 -25.24 -11.18 17.79
CA ALA A 50 -26.10 -11.17 18.97
C ALA A 50 -25.95 -12.44 19.82
N GLN A 51 -25.71 -13.59 19.18
CA GLN A 51 -25.43 -14.84 19.90
C GLN A 51 -24.08 -14.79 20.62
N ARG A 52 -23.00 -14.37 19.93
CA ARG A 52 -21.68 -14.18 20.54
C ARG A 52 -21.71 -13.18 21.69
N PHE A 53 -22.40 -12.05 21.49
CA PHE A 53 -22.55 -11.03 22.52
C PHE A 53 -23.21 -11.59 23.77
N ARG A 54 -24.32 -12.35 23.62
CA ARG A 54 -24.98 -13.02 24.74
C ARG A 54 -24.05 -13.97 25.48
N GLU A 55 -23.32 -14.81 24.75
CA GLU A 55 -22.43 -15.82 25.34
C GLU A 55 -21.27 -15.19 26.12
N GLY A 56 -20.67 -14.11 25.58
CA GLY A 56 -19.53 -13.47 26.22
C GLY A 56 -19.89 -12.43 27.30
N ALA A 57 -21.05 -11.77 27.22
CA ALA A 57 -21.45 -10.67 28.10
C ALA A 57 -22.52 -11.03 29.15
N ALA A 58 -23.05 -12.25 29.15
CA ALA A 58 -24.04 -12.68 30.14
C ALA A 58 -23.52 -12.54 31.59
N GLY A 59 -24.27 -11.82 32.43
CA GLY A 59 -23.92 -11.62 33.84
C GLY A 59 -22.79 -10.61 34.10
N LYS A 60 -22.16 -10.06 33.06
CA LYS A 60 -21.01 -9.15 33.17
C LYS A 60 -21.43 -7.69 33.25
N ALA A 61 -22.25 -7.37 34.25
CA ALA A 61 -22.72 -6.00 34.50
C ALA A 61 -21.57 -5.07 34.89
N ASN A 62 -21.50 -3.89 34.27
CA ASN A 62 -20.45 -2.88 34.45
C ASN A 62 -19.05 -3.30 34.04
N TYR A 63 -18.89 -4.43 33.34
CA TYR A 63 -17.58 -4.86 32.88
C TYR A 63 -17.12 -3.96 31.72
N PRO A 64 -15.83 -3.54 31.71
CA PRO A 64 -15.28 -2.72 30.66
C PRO A 64 -15.15 -3.52 29.37
N THR A 65 -15.72 -2.95 28.32
CA THR A 65 -15.70 -3.47 26.96
C THR A 65 -14.86 -2.51 26.13
N VAL A 66 -13.70 -2.97 25.67
CA VAL A 66 -12.70 -2.16 24.97
C VAL A 66 -12.98 -2.19 23.46
N VAL A 67 -13.05 -1.03 22.83
CA VAL A 67 -13.25 -0.89 21.39
C VAL A 67 -11.93 -0.50 20.75
N TYR A 68 -11.40 -1.41 19.94
CA TYR A 68 -10.18 -1.22 19.17
C TYR A 68 -10.49 -0.94 17.70
N ILE A 69 -9.69 -0.07 17.09
CA ILE A 69 -9.51 0.01 15.64
C ILE A 69 -8.05 -0.27 15.33
N ASP A 70 -7.80 -1.18 14.40
CA ASP A 70 -6.47 -1.51 13.89
C ASP A 70 -5.47 -1.78 15.02
N ARG A 71 -5.89 -2.59 16.01
CA ARG A 71 -5.02 -2.96 17.13
C ARG A 71 -3.71 -3.55 16.57
N PRO A 72 -2.54 -2.98 16.91
CA PRO A 72 -1.27 -3.36 16.30
C PRO A 72 -0.76 -4.67 16.89
N THR A 73 -1.27 -5.78 16.37
CA THR A 73 -0.95 -7.14 16.83
C THR A 73 0.49 -7.56 16.56
N ASP A 74 1.14 -6.90 15.62
CA ASP A 74 2.52 -7.11 15.17
C ASP A 74 3.53 -6.16 15.83
N ALA A 75 3.08 -5.33 16.79
CA ALA A 75 3.92 -4.33 17.42
C ALA A 75 4.12 -4.55 18.92
N VAL A 76 5.19 -3.92 19.42
CA VAL A 76 5.48 -3.72 20.85
C VAL A 76 5.57 -2.21 21.10
N LEU A 77 5.04 -1.75 22.23
CA LEU A 77 5.21 -0.37 22.67
C LEU A 77 6.56 -0.21 23.36
N LEU A 78 7.29 0.85 23.03
CA LEU A 78 8.42 1.28 23.85
C LEU A 78 7.99 2.56 24.57
N VAL A 79 7.92 2.49 25.90
CA VAL A 79 7.35 3.55 26.73
C VAL A 79 8.41 4.11 27.68
N GLN A 80 8.48 5.44 27.78
CA GLN A 80 9.32 6.11 28.77
C GLN A 80 8.76 5.92 30.18
N GLU A 81 9.60 5.47 31.11
CA GLU A 81 9.22 5.22 32.50
C GLU A 81 8.67 6.50 33.18
N GLU A 82 9.17 7.68 32.78
CA GLU A 82 8.72 8.98 33.28
C GLU A 82 7.24 9.26 33.02
N LEU A 83 6.61 8.55 32.07
CA LEU A 83 5.18 8.67 31.79
C LEU A 83 4.33 7.90 32.80
N LEU A 84 4.84 6.84 33.43
CA LEU A 84 4.06 5.95 34.30
C LEU A 84 3.41 6.67 35.49
N PRO A 85 4.08 7.59 36.21
CA PRO A 85 3.47 8.30 37.34
C PRO A 85 2.29 9.19 36.95
N SER A 86 2.16 9.55 35.66
CA SER A 86 1.08 10.40 35.17
C SER A 86 -0.21 9.63 34.83
N LEU A 87 -0.14 8.29 34.79
CA LEU A 87 -1.26 7.42 34.41
C LEU A 87 -2.25 7.27 35.57
N ARG A 88 -3.50 7.70 35.33
CA ARG A 88 -4.56 7.69 36.36
C ARG A 88 -5.38 6.42 36.32
N VAL A 89 -5.71 5.96 35.11
CA VAL A 89 -6.56 4.79 34.86
C VAL A 89 -5.73 3.58 34.45
N LEU A 90 -4.49 3.76 34.00
CA LEU A 90 -3.62 2.64 33.61
C LEU A 90 -2.51 2.40 34.64
N GLU A 91 -2.14 1.14 34.82
CA GLU A 91 -0.88 0.67 35.41
C GLU A 91 -0.16 -0.23 34.43
N TYR A 92 1.17 -0.18 34.47
CA TYR A 92 2.01 -1.14 33.77
C TYR A 92 2.26 -2.32 34.72
N GLU A 93 1.98 -3.54 34.26
CA GLU A 93 2.31 -4.77 34.99
C GLU A 93 3.60 -5.37 34.42
N ASP A 94 4.71 -5.20 35.13
CA ASP A 94 6.05 -5.60 34.69
C ASP A 94 6.11 -7.07 34.26
N TYR A 95 5.51 -7.97 35.05
CA TYR A 95 5.53 -9.42 34.79
C TYR A 95 4.80 -9.83 33.50
N LEU A 96 3.72 -9.13 33.16
CA LEU A 96 2.94 -9.43 31.95
C LEU A 96 3.37 -8.58 30.76
N HIS A 97 4.21 -7.56 30.96
CA HIS A 97 4.56 -6.56 29.95
C HIS A 97 3.32 -5.94 29.28
N LEU A 98 2.28 -5.67 30.06
CA LEU A 98 1.00 -5.14 29.57
C LEU A 98 0.52 -4.00 30.46
N PHE A 99 -0.23 -3.07 29.85
CA PHE A 99 -0.96 -2.06 30.61
C PHE A 99 -2.33 -2.58 31.04
N ARG A 100 -2.62 -2.52 32.34
CA ARG A 100 -3.91 -2.87 32.93
C ARG A 100 -4.69 -1.63 33.34
N ALA A 101 -6.01 -1.69 33.23
CA ALA A 101 -6.88 -0.65 33.77
C ALA A 101 -7.16 -0.81 35.28
N LYS A 102 -6.96 0.28 36.02
CA LYS A 102 -7.26 0.49 37.43
C LYS A 102 -8.75 0.77 37.65
N GLY A 103 -9.20 0.57 38.89
CA GLY A 103 -10.53 1.02 39.34
C GLY A 103 -11.68 0.05 39.02
N PHE A 104 -11.37 -1.17 38.63
CA PHE A 104 -12.33 -2.26 38.44
C PHE A 104 -12.10 -3.37 39.49
N PRO A 105 -13.14 -4.11 39.90
CA PRO A 105 -13.01 -5.18 40.90
C PRO A 105 -12.00 -6.26 40.48
N GLU A 106 -11.22 -6.77 41.45
CA GLU A 106 -10.19 -7.81 41.22
C GLU A 106 -10.77 -9.09 40.60
N GLU A 107 -12.01 -9.44 40.95
CA GLU A 107 -12.76 -10.53 40.31
C GLU A 107 -13.44 -10.03 39.02
N GLY A 108 -12.71 -10.15 37.90
CA GLY A 108 -13.25 -10.08 36.54
C GLY A 108 -13.46 -8.69 35.95
N GLY A 109 -13.23 -7.61 36.70
CA GLY A 109 -13.58 -6.27 36.22
C GLY A 109 -12.52 -5.56 35.38
N GLY A 110 -11.25 -5.94 35.43
CA GLY A 110 -10.17 -5.24 34.72
C GLY A 110 -10.08 -5.61 33.23
N TYR A 111 -9.38 -4.78 32.46
CA TYR A 111 -8.95 -5.14 31.10
C TYR A 111 -7.47 -4.80 30.93
N TYR A 112 -6.81 -5.57 30.06
CA TYR A 112 -5.47 -5.27 29.60
C TYR A 112 -5.52 -4.65 28.21
N LEU A 113 -4.66 -3.66 27.97
CA LEU A 113 -4.38 -3.24 26.61
C LEU A 113 -3.57 -4.34 25.94
N GLN A 114 -4.20 -5.03 24.98
CA GLN A 114 -3.68 -6.23 24.30
C GLN A 114 -2.56 -5.92 23.29
N VAL A 115 -1.59 -5.10 23.69
CA VAL A 115 -0.37 -4.76 22.96
C VAL A 115 0.78 -4.77 23.98
N PRO A 116 1.76 -5.67 23.83
CA PRO A 116 2.86 -5.75 24.78
C PRO A 116 3.68 -4.46 24.81
N ALA A 117 4.26 -4.15 25.95
CA ALA A 117 5.03 -2.94 26.18
C ALA A 117 6.34 -3.24 26.90
N ALA A 118 7.40 -2.58 26.46
CA ALA A 118 8.67 -2.46 27.14
C ALA A 118 8.78 -1.06 27.73
N VAL A 119 9.14 -0.96 29.01
CA VAL A 119 9.37 0.31 29.69
C VAL A 119 10.88 0.52 29.87
N THR A 120 11.34 1.74 29.63
CA THR A 120 12.76 2.07 29.75
C THR A 120 12.98 3.44 30.43
N PRO A 121 14.02 3.59 31.27
CA PRO A 121 14.34 4.85 31.90
C PRO A 121 14.97 5.81 30.88
N GLY A 122 14.35 6.97 30.70
CA GLY A 122 14.84 8.03 29.83
C GLY A 122 15.07 7.60 28.38
N ASP A 123 16.34 7.63 27.97
CA ASP A 123 16.76 7.54 26.57
C ASP A 123 17.89 6.53 26.35
N SER A 124 17.87 5.45 27.14
CA SER A 124 18.70 4.26 27.00
C SER A 124 17.85 3.03 27.23
N LEU A 125 18.08 1.96 26.48
CA LEU A 125 17.32 0.72 26.59
C LEU A 125 17.78 -0.10 27.80
N SER A 126 16.88 -0.34 28.76
CA SER A 126 17.19 -1.19 29.91
C SER A 126 17.51 -2.63 29.47
N LEU A 127 18.31 -3.36 30.27
CA LEU A 127 18.64 -4.76 29.97
C LEU A 127 17.38 -5.63 29.87
N GLU A 128 16.39 -5.34 30.72
CA GLU A 128 15.08 -6.02 30.74
C GLU A 128 14.27 -5.71 29.49
N ALA A 129 14.12 -4.43 29.12
CA ALA A 129 13.44 -4.02 27.89
C ALA A 129 14.09 -4.64 26.65
N ARG A 130 15.42 -4.67 26.61
CA ARG A 130 16.17 -5.30 25.52
C ARG A 130 15.91 -6.80 25.43
N SER A 131 16.03 -7.51 26.55
CA SER A 131 15.78 -8.96 26.62
C SER A 131 14.35 -9.30 26.18
N PHE A 132 13.37 -8.51 26.62
CA PHE A 132 11.98 -8.65 26.21
C PHE A 132 11.78 -8.43 24.71
N LEU A 133 12.32 -7.33 24.15
CA LEU A 133 12.23 -7.03 22.72
C LEU A 133 12.93 -8.08 21.86
N GLU A 134 14.08 -8.61 22.29
CA GLU A 134 14.75 -9.72 21.60
C GLU A 134 13.88 -10.99 21.60
N GLY A 135 13.17 -11.28 22.71
CA GLY A 135 12.23 -12.39 22.80
C GLY A 135 11.03 -12.27 21.86
N GLU A 136 10.46 -11.07 21.73
CA GLU A 136 9.29 -10.79 20.88
C GLU A 136 9.63 -10.68 19.38
N SER A 137 10.91 -10.58 19.00
CA SER A 137 11.35 -10.29 17.62
C SER A 137 10.94 -11.33 16.57
N ARG A 138 10.48 -12.51 17.00
CA ARG A 138 9.99 -13.58 16.12
C ARG A 138 8.54 -13.40 15.68
N THR A 139 7.75 -12.72 16.50
CA THR A 139 6.28 -12.55 16.33
C THR A 139 5.90 -11.09 16.12
N LYS A 140 6.75 -10.16 16.57
CA LYS A 140 6.56 -8.71 16.47
C LYS A 140 7.64 -8.12 15.56
N PHE A 141 7.22 -7.19 14.71
CA PHE A 141 8.08 -6.58 13.69
C PHE A 141 8.11 -5.06 13.77
N ARG A 142 7.27 -4.46 14.64
CA ARG A 142 7.21 -3.00 14.81
C ARG A 142 7.41 -2.58 16.26
N ILE A 143 8.07 -1.44 16.45
CA ILE A 143 8.15 -0.74 17.74
C ILE A 143 7.41 0.58 17.63
N LEU A 144 6.42 0.77 18.49
CA LEU A 144 5.67 2.02 18.61
C LEU A 144 6.25 2.83 19.77
N LEU A 145 6.86 3.96 19.44
CA LEU A 145 7.47 4.84 20.43
C LEU A 145 6.39 5.69 21.11
N VAL A 146 6.29 5.56 22.43
CA VAL A 146 5.43 6.36 23.30
C VAL A 146 6.31 7.09 24.31
N GLY A 147 6.76 8.28 23.90
CA GLY A 147 7.73 9.05 24.65
C GLY A 147 8.57 9.93 23.73
N ASN A 148 9.36 10.81 24.32
CA ASN A 148 10.28 11.68 23.59
C ASN A 148 11.68 11.04 23.59
N PHE A 149 11.87 10.06 22.73
CA PHE A 149 13.15 9.37 22.55
C PHE A 149 14.05 10.15 21.58
N SER A 150 15.34 10.23 21.87
CA SER A 150 16.34 10.73 20.93
C SER A 150 16.84 9.61 20.00
N GLY A 151 17.70 9.96 19.04
CA GLY A 151 18.29 8.99 18.11
C GLY A 151 19.13 7.90 18.78
N ARG A 152 19.52 8.05 20.05
CA ARG A 152 20.35 7.06 20.77
C ARG A 152 19.62 5.74 21.02
N VAL A 153 18.38 5.80 21.51
CA VAL A 153 17.58 4.59 21.74
C VAL A 153 17.39 3.81 20.44
N LEU A 154 17.25 4.51 19.31
CA LEU A 154 17.09 3.87 18.01
C LEU A 154 18.30 3.03 17.59
N GLU A 155 19.51 3.41 18.00
CA GLU A 155 20.74 2.65 17.74
C GLU A 155 20.85 1.38 18.60
N GLU A 156 20.15 1.34 19.74
CA GLU A 156 20.15 0.22 20.68
C GLU A 156 19.06 -0.82 20.38
N LEU A 157 18.10 -0.50 19.52
CA LEU A 157 16.99 -1.39 19.17
C LEU A 157 17.44 -2.57 18.30
N PRO A 158 16.83 -3.77 18.45
CA PRO A 158 17.13 -4.89 17.58
C PRO A 158 16.82 -4.56 16.10
N PRO A 159 17.70 -4.91 15.15
CA PRO A 159 17.57 -4.51 13.74
C PRO A 159 16.38 -5.17 13.01
N SER A 160 15.69 -6.12 13.65
CA SER A 160 14.50 -6.79 13.13
C SER A 160 13.25 -5.92 13.15
N TYR A 161 13.25 -4.81 13.90
CA TYR A 161 12.08 -3.96 14.08
C TYR A 161 12.09 -2.74 13.14
N SER A 162 10.94 -2.43 12.55
CA SER A 162 10.68 -1.09 12.03
C SER A 162 10.16 -0.20 13.16
N VAL A 163 10.64 1.04 13.25
CA VAL A 163 10.28 1.95 14.34
C VAL A 163 9.31 3.02 13.85
N GLU A 164 8.25 3.25 14.60
CA GLU A 164 7.21 4.23 14.32
C GLU A 164 7.01 5.14 15.54
N ASN A 165 7.02 6.45 15.32
CA ASN A 165 6.74 7.42 16.37
C ASN A 165 5.23 7.69 16.45
N VAL A 166 4.63 7.43 17.61
CA VAL A 166 3.20 7.73 17.82
C VAL A 166 3.07 9.21 18.20
N PRO A 167 2.29 10.02 17.46
CA PRO A 167 2.10 11.44 17.79
C PRO A 167 1.52 11.64 19.19
N TYR A 168 2.03 12.63 19.93
CA TYR A 168 1.53 12.95 21.27
C TYR A 168 0.15 13.62 21.22
N PRO A 169 -0.91 13.02 21.82
CA PRO A 169 -2.26 13.57 21.77
C PRO A 169 -2.53 14.66 22.82
N GLY A 170 -1.60 14.91 23.75
CA GLY A 170 -1.72 15.92 24.80
C GLY A 170 -1.74 15.37 26.22
N ASP A 171 -2.01 14.07 26.39
CA ASP A 171 -1.94 13.35 27.67
C ASP A 171 -1.36 11.94 27.50
N ALA A 172 -0.62 11.47 28.49
CA ALA A 172 0.10 10.18 28.43
C ALA A 172 -0.83 8.97 28.34
N GLU A 173 -2.01 9.03 28.97
CA GLU A 173 -2.94 7.92 29.00
C GLU A 173 -3.61 7.69 27.64
N SER A 174 -4.08 8.77 27.01
CA SER A 174 -4.56 8.73 25.62
C SER A 174 -3.44 8.35 24.66
N TRP A 175 -2.19 8.75 24.92
CA TRP A 175 -1.06 8.37 24.08
C TRP A 175 -0.88 6.85 24.04
N ILE A 176 -0.85 6.20 25.20
CA ILE A 176 -0.75 4.73 25.31
C ILE A 176 -1.98 4.07 24.68
N ARG A 177 -3.20 4.55 24.98
CA ARG A 177 -4.42 3.97 24.41
C ARG A 177 -4.47 4.08 22.89
N GLU A 178 -4.09 5.24 22.35
CA GLU A 178 -4.04 5.48 20.91
C GLU A 178 -2.98 4.62 20.23
N ALA A 179 -1.80 4.49 20.83
CA ALA A 179 -0.75 3.58 20.37
C ALA A 179 -1.22 2.12 20.37
N CYS A 180 -2.06 1.72 21.33
CA CYS A 180 -2.69 0.40 21.36
C CYS A 180 -3.87 0.23 20.38
N GLY A 181 -4.27 1.27 19.65
CA GLY A 181 -5.49 1.28 18.82
C GLY A 181 -6.79 1.30 19.63
N CYS A 182 -6.74 1.49 20.95
CA CYS A 182 -7.92 1.57 21.82
C CYS A 182 -8.61 2.93 21.61
N LYS A 183 -9.79 2.92 20.98
CA LYS A 183 -10.55 4.14 20.67
C LYS A 183 -11.59 4.49 21.72
N SER A 184 -12.15 3.48 22.40
CA SER A 184 -13.13 3.71 23.46
C SER A 184 -13.17 2.55 24.44
N VAL A 185 -13.67 2.81 25.64
CA VAL A 185 -13.97 1.79 26.65
C VAL A 185 -15.39 2.10 27.12
N ILE A 186 -16.29 1.17 26.89
CA ILE A 186 -17.71 1.26 27.26
C ILE A 186 -18.02 0.20 28.32
N THR A 187 -19.15 0.29 29.01
CA THR A 187 -19.56 -0.72 29.99
C THR A 187 -20.92 -1.30 29.63
N ILE A 188 -21.14 -2.55 30.02
CA ILE A 188 -22.43 -3.21 29.82
C ILE A 188 -23.37 -2.80 30.97
N SER A 189 -24.56 -2.30 30.64
CA SER A 189 -25.52 -1.91 31.67
C SER A 189 -26.04 -3.12 32.47
N PRO A 190 -26.35 -2.97 33.76
CA PRO A 190 -26.87 -4.07 34.57
C PRO A 190 -28.15 -4.71 34.02
N SER A 191 -29.05 -3.91 33.45
CA SER A 191 -30.28 -4.40 32.83
C SER A 191 -30.00 -5.29 31.61
N LEU A 192 -29.08 -4.86 30.73
CA LEU A 192 -28.69 -5.64 29.56
C LEU A 192 -27.99 -6.93 29.99
N ALA A 193 -27.04 -6.86 30.92
CA ALA A 193 -26.35 -8.04 31.43
C ALA A 193 -27.32 -9.09 32.02
N GLN A 194 -28.37 -8.65 32.69
CA GLN A 194 -29.41 -9.53 33.24
C GLN A 194 -30.28 -10.18 32.14
N GLU A 195 -30.64 -9.43 31.09
CA GLU A 195 -31.37 -10.01 29.95
C GLU A 195 -30.58 -11.10 29.24
N LEU A 196 -29.27 -10.88 29.04
CA LEU A 196 -28.37 -11.86 28.43
C LEU A 196 -28.22 -13.11 29.30
N LEU A 197 -28.16 -12.95 30.62
CA LEU A 197 -28.08 -14.05 31.59
C LEU A 197 -29.35 -14.93 31.58
N LEU A 198 -30.51 -14.34 31.28
CA LEU A 198 -31.78 -15.07 31.07
C LEU A 198 -31.85 -15.79 29.71
N GLY A 199 -30.78 -15.78 28.93
CA GLY A 199 -30.70 -16.46 27.63
C GLY A 199 -31.31 -15.67 26.47
N ARG A 200 -31.70 -14.40 26.67
CA ARG A 200 -32.24 -13.57 25.58
C ARG A 200 -31.11 -13.06 24.70
N THR A 201 -31.32 -13.10 23.39
CA THR A 201 -30.43 -12.46 22.40
C THR A 201 -30.95 -11.06 22.07
N VAL A 202 -30.13 -10.04 22.29
CA VAL A 202 -30.48 -8.64 21.98
C VAL A 202 -29.73 -8.21 20.73
N LYS A 203 -30.48 -7.87 19.66
CA LYS A 203 -29.89 -7.41 18.39
C LYS A 203 -29.74 -5.90 18.31
N ASP A 204 -30.68 -5.17 18.90
CA ASP A 204 -30.69 -3.71 18.92
C ASP A 204 -30.06 -3.21 20.22
N LEU A 205 -28.89 -2.60 20.10
CA LEU A 205 -28.10 -2.09 21.22
C LEU A 205 -27.95 -0.57 21.11
N VAL A 206 -27.68 0.06 22.25
CA VAL A 206 -27.48 1.52 22.33
C VAL A 206 -26.25 1.79 23.20
N ILE A 207 -25.31 2.57 22.67
CA ILE A 207 -24.21 3.14 23.46
C ILE A 207 -24.66 4.51 23.95
N THR A 208 -24.65 4.72 25.27
CA THR A 208 -24.90 6.03 25.87
C THR A 208 -23.58 6.72 26.16
N VAL A 209 -23.40 7.93 25.64
CA VAL A 209 -22.21 8.77 25.85
C VAL A 209 -22.61 9.99 26.66
N SER A 210 -22.04 10.15 27.85
CA SER A 210 -22.36 11.26 28.76
C SER A 210 -21.15 12.17 28.94
N ARG A 211 -21.33 13.49 28.79
CA ARG A 211 -20.28 14.52 28.87
C ARG A 211 -20.71 15.75 29.65
N ALA A 212 -19.80 16.71 29.83
CA ALA A 212 -20.10 17.95 30.53
C ALA A 212 -21.19 18.77 29.80
N SER A 213 -21.20 18.73 28.46
CA SER A 213 -22.25 19.34 27.64
C SER A 213 -22.89 18.34 26.66
N GLY A 214 -24.16 18.56 26.32
CA GLY A 214 -24.86 17.73 25.33
C GLY A 214 -24.27 17.82 23.92
N GLU A 215 -23.64 18.94 23.58
CA GLU A 215 -22.94 19.11 22.29
C GLU A 215 -21.67 18.25 22.23
N GLU A 216 -20.88 18.21 23.31
CA GLU A 216 -19.72 17.32 23.42
C GLU A 216 -20.13 15.84 23.35
N ALA A 217 -21.19 15.45 24.07
CA ALA A 217 -21.72 14.09 24.02
C ALA A 217 -22.13 13.71 22.59
N MET A 218 -22.83 14.61 21.89
CA MET A 218 -23.22 14.41 20.49
C MET A 218 -22.01 14.35 19.54
N ARG A 219 -20.97 15.17 19.76
CA ARG A 219 -19.75 15.14 18.95
C ARG A 219 -19.02 13.82 19.11
N GLU A 220 -18.91 13.32 20.33
CA GLU A 220 -18.27 12.03 20.59
C GLU A 220 -19.09 10.85 20.07
N ALA A 221 -20.40 10.85 20.25
CA ALA A 221 -21.27 9.82 19.66
C ALA A 221 -21.16 9.79 18.12
N ARG A 222 -20.96 10.93 17.46
CA ARG A 222 -20.65 10.97 16.02
C ARG A 222 -19.29 10.37 15.69
N ASN A 223 -18.26 10.62 16.51
CA ASN A 223 -16.94 10.01 16.32
C ASN A 223 -17.02 8.48 16.49
N LEU A 224 -17.70 7.99 17.53
CA LEU A 224 -17.95 6.56 17.76
C LEU A 224 -18.75 5.94 16.62
N ARG A 225 -19.75 6.65 16.06
CA ARG A 225 -20.45 6.17 14.88
C ARG A 225 -19.49 5.92 13.73
N THR A 226 -18.59 6.86 13.46
CA THR A 226 -17.60 6.73 12.39
C THR A 226 -16.71 5.50 12.63
N ILE A 227 -16.26 5.30 13.86
CA ILE A 227 -15.46 4.13 14.31
C ILE A 227 -16.23 2.82 14.05
N LEU A 228 -17.45 2.70 14.57
CA LEU A 228 -18.25 1.47 14.48
C LEU A 228 -18.78 1.19 13.06
N SER A 229 -18.86 2.22 12.21
CA SER A 229 -19.30 2.08 10.82
C SER A 229 -18.18 1.59 9.90
N GLN A 230 -16.93 1.56 10.36
CA GLN A 230 -15.82 0.95 9.62
C GLN A 230 -15.96 -0.58 9.68
N ARG A 231 -16.68 -1.13 8.71
CA ARG A 231 -16.70 -2.56 8.42
C ARG A 231 -15.43 -2.92 7.67
N LEU A 232 -14.72 -3.98 8.04
CA LEU A 232 -14.39 -5.12 7.16
C LEU A 232 -13.60 -6.19 7.96
N PRO A 233 -13.71 -7.48 7.57
CA PRO A 233 -13.43 -8.66 8.42
C PRO A 233 -12.05 -9.28 8.25
N VAL A 234 -11.12 -8.65 7.53
CA VAL A 234 -9.83 -9.28 7.23
C VAL A 234 -8.72 -8.26 7.41
N GLY A 235 -7.70 -8.63 8.19
CA GLY A 235 -6.45 -7.87 8.25
C GLY A 235 -5.88 -7.77 6.85
N VAL A 236 -5.88 -6.57 6.29
CA VAL A 236 -5.09 -6.29 5.11
C VAL A 236 -3.66 -6.22 5.60
N SER A 237 -2.89 -7.30 5.44
CA SER A 237 -1.44 -7.22 5.54
C SER A 237 -0.99 -6.28 4.44
N VAL A 238 -0.54 -5.10 4.83
CA VAL A 238 0.08 -4.17 3.90
C VAL A 238 1.41 -4.82 3.50
N GLU A 239 1.43 -5.51 2.36
CA GLU A 239 2.66 -6.13 1.81
C GLU A 239 3.75 -5.07 1.56
N GLY A 240 3.38 -3.79 1.47
CA GLY A 240 4.28 -2.65 1.51
C GLY A 240 3.52 -1.32 1.53
N GLU A 241 3.96 -0.39 2.37
CA GLU A 241 3.50 1.01 2.35
C GLU A 241 4.64 1.89 1.86
N SER A 242 4.59 2.26 0.59
CA SER A 242 5.45 3.31 0.05
C SER A 242 4.70 4.64 0.10
N MET A 243 4.93 5.45 1.14
CA MET A 243 4.53 6.86 1.10
C MET A 243 5.50 7.62 0.19
N LEU A 244 5.06 7.92 -1.03
CA LEU A 244 5.76 8.83 -1.93
C LEU A 244 5.19 10.24 -1.78
N GLU A 245 6.04 11.19 -1.38
CA GLU A 245 5.67 12.59 -1.36
C GLU A 245 5.35 13.10 -2.78
N ALA A 246 4.25 13.83 -2.96
CA ALA A 246 3.85 14.38 -4.27
C ALA A 246 4.96 15.23 -4.94
N ARG A 247 5.85 15.85 -4.14
CA ARG A 247 6.99 16.63 -4.63
C ARG A 247 8.01 15.77 -5.40
N LEU A 248 8.21 14.51 -4.99
CA LEU A 248 9.10 13.57 -5.67
C LEU A 248 8.61 13.27 -7.08
N GLY A 249 7.29 13.08 -7.28
CA GLY A 249 6.69 12.85 -8.59
C GLY A 249 6.99 13.95 -9.63
N THR A 250 6.87 15.23 -9.23
CA THR A 250 7.22 16.36 -10.13
C THR A 250 8.70 16.42 -10.47
N THR A 251 9.56 15.97 -9.56
CA THR A 251 11.01 15.92 -9.78
C THR A 251 11.37 14.77 -10.73
N PHE A 252 10.73 13.60 -10.54
CA PHE A 252 10.89 12.45 -11.43
C PHE A 252 10.45 12.73 -12.86
N LEU A 253 9.31 13.42 -13.07
CA LEU A 253 8.88 13.83 -14.41
C LEU A 253 9.92 14.69 -15.12
N LYS A 254 10.58 15.61 -14.40
CA LYS A 254 11.66 16.43 -14.97
C LYS A 254 12.89 15.59 -15.32
N GLN A 255 13.27 14.66 -14.44
CA GLN A 255 14.40 13.75 -14.70
C GLN A 255 14.12 12.84 -15.90
N LEU A 256 12.91 12.29 -16.01
CA LEU A 256 12.50 11.47 -17.14
C LEU A 256 12.53 12.24 -18.46
N PHE A 257 12.08 13.50 -18.46
CA PHE A 257 12.16 14.38 -19.63
C PHE A 257 13.61 14.58 -20.08
N TRP A 258 14.52 14.92 -19.16
CA TRP A 258 15.93 15.12 -19.50
C TRP A 258 16.61 13.83 -19.93
N ALA A 259 16.38 12.71 -19.24
CA ALA A 259 16.93 11.41 -19.59
C ALA A 259 16.44 10.94 -20.98
N GLY A 260 15.15 11.11 -21.26
CA GLY A 260 14.56 10.81 -22.56
C GLY A 260 15.13 11.68 -23.67
N LEU A 261 15.28 12.99 -23.45
CA LEU A 261 15.86 13.92 -24.42
C LEU A 261 17.33 13.60 -24.72
N LEU A 262 18.14 13.35 -23.69
CA LEU A 262 19.55 12.97 -23.85
C LEU A 262 19.71 11.62 -24.56
N SER A 263 18.88 10.63 -24.23
CA SER A 263 18.86 9.33 -24.90
C SER A 263 18.46 9.47 -26.38
N PHE A 264 17.42 10.25 -26.67
CA PHE A 264 16.99 10.55 -28.03
C PHE A 264 18.10 11.19 -28.85
N LEU A 265 18.77 12.22 -28.31
CA LEU A 265 19.90 12.86 -28.99
C LEU A 265 21.10 11.90 -29.15
N GLY A 266 21.36 11.05 -28.16
CA GLY A 266 22.41 10.02 -28.23
C GLY A 266 22.15 9.01 -29.35
N VAL A 267 20.93 8.52 -29.48
CA VAL A 267 20.53 7.61 -30.57
C VAL A 267 20.62 8.31 -31.92
N ALA A 268 20.15 9.56 -32.04
CA ALA A 268 20.31 10.35 -33.26
C ALA A 268 21.78 10.47 -33.68
N ALA A 269 22.66 10.80 -32.73
CA ALA A 269 24.09 10.91 -32.99
C ALA A 269 24.68 9.57 -33.44
N LEU A 270 24.38 8.48 -32.73
CA LEU A 270 24.85 7.14 -33.05
C LEU A 270 24.44 6.71 -34.48
N VAL A 271 23.16 6.88 -34.81
CA VAL A 271 22.63 6.51 -36.14
C VAL A 271 23.21 7.42 -37.22
N PHE A 272 23.35 8.73 -36.96
CA PHE A 272 23.99 9.66 -37.87
C PHE A 272 25.44 9.27 -38.16
N PHE A 273 26.24 8.97 -37.13
CA PHE A 273 27.65 8.57 -37.32
C PHE A 273 27.78 7.22 -38.01
N ARG A 274 26.89 6.27 -37.72
CA ARG A 274 26.92 4.91 -38.27
C ARG A 274 26.55 4.85 -39.76
N TYR A 275 25.58 5.65 -40.20
CA TYR A 275 25.08 5.62 -41.58
C TYR A 275 25.51 6.82 -42.43
N ARG A 276 25.93 7.93 -41.80
CA ARG A 276 26.33 9.21 -42.44
C ARG A 276 25.30 9.74 -43.44
N ARG A 277 24.02 9.41 -43.25
CA ARG A 277 22.91 9.80 -44.13
C ARG A 277 21.80 10.46 -43.31
N PRO A 278 21.61 11.78 -43.40
CA PRO A 278 20.66 12.50 -42.56
C PRO A 278 19.21 12.04 -42.78
N ALA A 279 18.86 11.60 -44.00
CA ALA A 279 17.54 11.08 -44.31
C ALA A 279 17.21 9.78 -43.53
N ILE A 280 18.20 8.90 -43.32
CA ILE A 280 18.03 7.67 -42.54
C ILE A 280 17.88 8.03 -41.06
N THR A 281 18.72 8.95 -40.56
CA THR A 281 18.63 9.44 -39.18
C THR A 281 17.23 10.02 -38.91
N LEU A 282 16.74 10.93 -39.76
CA LEU A 282 15.40 11.51 -39.60
C LEU A 282 14.29 10.45 -39.63
N ALA A 283 14.41 9.42 -40.48
CA ALA A 283 13.43 8.34 -40.54
C ALA A 283 13.43 7.50 -39.25
N VAL A 284 14.60 7.19 -38.68
CA VAL A 284 14.73 6.50 -37.38
C VAL A 284 14.07 7.35 -36.30
N MET A 285 14.51 8.61 -36.16
CA MET A 285 14.03 9.51 -35.10
C MET A 285 12.52 9.75 -35.17
N GLY A 286 11.99 9.95 -36.38
CA GLY A 286 10.55 10.10 -36.60
C GLY A 286 9.76 8.85 -36.23
N THR A 287 10.31 7.66 -36.53
CA THR A 287 9.67 6.39 -36.17
C THR A 287 9.74 6.12 -34.67
N MET A 288 10.83 6.49 -33.99
CA MET A 288 10.93 6.41 -32.53
C MET A 288 9.86 7.25 -31.83
N ILE A 289 9.66 8.50 -32.28
CA ILE A 289 8.61 9.38 -31.74
C ILE A 289 7.24 8.75 -31.99
N LEU A 290 6.99 8.27 -33.20
CA LEU A 290 5.71 7.64 -33.54
C LEU A 290 5.46 6.39 -32.68
N GLU A 291 6.48 5.58 -32.43
CA GLU A 291 6.39 4.38 -31.58
C GLU A 291 6.07 4.74 -30.13
N LEU A 292 6.71 5.77 -29.58
CA LEU A 292 6.39 6.31 -28.27
C LEU A 292 4.93 6.80 -28.21
N VAL A 293 4.49 7.58 -29.20
CA VAL A 293 3.13 8.15 -29.23
C VAL A 293 2.07 7.05 -29.36
N ILE A 294 2.26 6.07 -30.24
CA ILE A 294 1.32 4.96 -30.40
C ILE A 294 1.25 4.13 -29.11
N THR A 295 2.39 3.79 -28.53
CA THR A 295 2.45 2.96 -27.31
C THR A 295 1.79 3.69 -26.14
N MET A 296 2.14 4.95 -25.90
CA MET A 296 1.52 5.77 -24.84
C MET A 296 0.04 6.03 -25.12
N GLY A 297 -0.34 6.23 -26.38
CA GLY A 297 -1.72 6.43 -26.81
C GLY A 297 -2.61 5.23 -26.46
N VAL A 298 -2.16 4.01 -26.77
CA VAL A 298 -2.89 2.78 -26.40
C VAL A 298 -2.95 2.60 -24.89
N ILE A 299 -1.83 2.83 -24.18
CA ILE A 299 -1.80 2.73 -22.71
C ILE A 299 -2.76 3.73 -22.06
N SER A 300 -2.86 4.96 -22.59
CA SER A 300 -3.71 6.01 -22.01
C SER A 300 -5.20 5.70 -21.98
N VAL A 301 -5.66 4.76 -22.82
CA VAL A 301 -7.06 4.31 -22.88
C VAL A 301 -7.33 3.19 -21.86
N LEU A 302 -6.28 2.53 -21.36
CA LEU A 302 -6.43 1.47 -20.37
C LEU A 302 -6.70 2.08 -18.98
N PRO A 303 -7.58 1.48 -18.16
CA PRO A 303 -7.88 1.97 -16.81
C PRO A 303 -6.77 1.60 -15.80
N TYR A 304 -5.50 1.77 -16.18
CA TYR A 304 -4.33 1.44 -15.39
C TYR A 304 -3.45 2.69 -15.18
N SER A 305 -2.93 2.86 -13.97
CA SER A 305 -1.93 3.87 -13.68
C SER A 305 -0.55 3.44 -14.19
N LEU A 306 0.18 4.36 -14.80
CA LEU A 306 1.59 4.16 -15.17
C LEU A 306 2.48 4.45 -13.97
N ASP A 307 3.20 3.45 -13.49
CA ASP A 307 4.24 3.59 -12.47
C ASP A 307 5.64 3.46 -13.11
N LEU A 308 6.68 3.51 -12.27
CA LEU A 308 8.07 3.56 -12.72
C LEU A 308 8.49 2.31 -13.52
N ALA A 309 8.01 1.14 -13.10
CA ALA A 309 8.30 -0.12 -13.78
C ALA A 309 7.70 -0.11 -15.19
N GLU A 310 6.47 0.37 -15.36
CA GLU A 310 5.80 0.49 -16.66
C GLU A 310 6.55 1.46 -17.58
N LEU A 311 7.05 2.59 -17.05
CA LEU A 311 7.86 3.53 -17.80
C LEU A 311 9.17 2.90 -18.29
N ALA A 312 9.82 2.08 -17.47
CA ALA A 312 10.98 1.30 -17.91
C ALA A 312 10.61 0.33 -19.06
N GLY A 313 9.40 -0.24 -19.03
CA GLY A 313 8.86 -1.08 -20.08
C GLY A 313 8.70 -0.32 -21.41
N VAL A 314 8.22 0.92 -21.36
CA VAL A 314 8.14 1.81 -22.54
C VAL A 314 9.53 2.10 -23.11
N VAL A 315 10.52 2.41 -22.26
CA VAL A 315 11.90 2.66 -22.70
C VAL A 315 12.49 1.42 -23.37
N LEU A 316 12.25 0.23 -22.82
CA LEU A 316 12.70 -1.02 -23.41
C LEU A 316 12.08 -1.25 -24.80
N VAL A 317 10.77 -1.03 -24.97
CA VAL A 317 10.10 -1.15 -26.27
C VAL A 317 10.76 -0.24 -27.30
N ILE A 318 10.97 1.03 -26.96
CA ILE A 318 11.62 2.00 -27.85
C ILE A 318 13.04 1.54 -28.23
N GLY A 319 13.81 1.04 -27.27
CA GLY A 319 15.15 0.48 -27.53
C GLY A 319 15.12 -0.67 -28.53
N THR A 320 14.22 -1.63 -28.33
CA THR A 320 14.04 -2.74 -29.30
C THR A 320 13.53 -2.27 -30.67
N GLY A 321 12.77 -1.17 -30.70
CA GLY A 321 12.35 -0.50 -31.92
C GLY A 321 13.53 0.03 -32.72
N VAL A 322 14.46 0.73 -32.07
CA VAL A 322 15.70 1.23 -32.68
C VAL A 322 16.56 0.08 -33.21
N ASP A 323 16.72 -1.00 -32.45
CA ASP A 323 17.46 -2.18 -32.90
C ASP A 323 16.85 -2.78 -34.18
N ALA A 324 15.52 -2.91 -34.22
CA ALA A 324 14.82 -3.39 -35.41
C ALA A 324 15.01 -2.44 -36.61
N GLN A 325 14.99 -1.13 -36.38
CA GLN A 325 15.24 -0.13 -37.43
C GLN A 325 16.67 -0.22 -37.97
N ILE A 326 17.67 -0.44 -37.11
CA ILE A 326 19.06 -0.67 -37.52
C ILE A 326 19.17 -1.95 -38.35
N ILE A 327 18.57 -3.06 -37.91
CA ILE A 327 18.56 -4.34 -38.66
C ILE A 327 17.92 -4.16 -40.04
N ILE A 328 16.78 -3.49 -40.13
CA ILE A 328 16.10 -3.20 -41.40
C ILE A 328 17.02 -2.39 -42.31
N THR A 329 17.64 -1.33 -41.77
CA THR A 329 18.53 -0.44 -42.53
C THR A 329 19.75 -1.19 -43.04
N ASP A 330 20.44 -1.92 -42.18
CA ASP A 330 21.62 -2.70 -42.56
C ASP A 330 21.28 -3.74 -43.63
N GLU A 331 20.19 -4.48 -43.48
CA GLU A 331 19.82 -5.51 -44.46
C GLU A 331 19.37 -4.90 -45.80
N VAL A 332 18.69 -3.76 -45.79
CA VAL A 332 18.31 -3.05 -47.02
C VAL A 332 19.55 -2.45 -47.71
N MET A 333 20.50 -1.87 -46.96
CA MET A 333 21.73 -1.25 -47.47
C MET A 333 22.77 -2.26 -47.96
N ARG A 334 22.83 -3.47 -47.38
CA ARG A 334 23.79 -4.53 -47.77
C ARG A 334 23.79 -4.85 -49.26
N GLY A 335 22.66 -4.72 -49.93
CA GLY A 335 22.62 -4.95 -51.39
C GLY A 335 23.08 -3.78 -52.27
N GLY A 336 23.59 -2.69 -51.69
CA GLY A 336 24.35 -1.66 -52.41
C GLY A 336 25.87 -1.93 -52.42
N VAL A 337 26.35 -2.95 -51.72
CA VAL A 337 27.75 -3.38 -51.77
C VAL A 337 27.91 -4.41 -52.87
N ARG A 338 28.88 -4.16 -53.74
CA ARG A 338 29.22 -4.88 -54.98
C ARG A 338 29.85 -6.26 -54.70
N GLU A 339 29.30 -7.03 -53.77
CA GLU A 339 29.73 -8.39 -53.49
C GLU A 339 28.77 -9.40 -54.13
N VAL A 340 29.38 -10.30 -54.90
CA VAL A 340 28.86 -11.17 -55.97
C VAL A 340 27.87 -12.26 -55.49
N ARG A 341 27.24 -12.11 -54.32
CA ARG A 341 26.29 -13.10 -53.77
C ARG A 341 25.09 -12.50 -53.03
N ALA A 342 24.59 -11.33 -53.41
CA ALA A 342 23.28 -10.86 -52.95
C ALA A 342 22.16 -11.67 -53.65
N VAL A 343 21.95 -12.93 -53.22
CA VAL A 343 20.85 -13.79 -53.68
C VAL A 343 19.55 -13.25 -53.08
N GLY A 344 18.86 -12.38 -53.82
CA GLY A 344 17.51 -11.92 -53.52
C GLY A 344 17.27 -10.41 -53.72
N GLY A 345 16.09 -10.07 -54.24
CA GLY A 345 15.69 -8.68 -54.46
C GLY A 345 15.43 -7.91 -53.15
N LEU A 346 15.14 -6.61 -53.24
CA LEU A 346 14.84 -5.75 -52.07
C LEU A 346 13.80 -6.36 -51.12
N ARG A 347 12.77 -7.01 -51.68
CA ARG A 347 11.73 -7.72 -50.92
C ARG A 347 12.29 -8.87 -50.08
N ASP A 348 13.24 -9.62 -50.60
CA ASP A 348 13.86 -10.75 -49.89
C ASP A 348 14.75 -10.26 -48.75
N ARG A 349 15.43 -9.12 -48.94
CA ARG A 349 16.23 -8.46 -47.90
C ARG A 349 15.35 -8.02 -46.73
N VAL A 350 14.26 -7.31 -47.03
CA VAL A 350 13.27 -6.93 -46.01
C VAL A 350 12.72 -8.18 -45.30
N ARG A 351 12.39 -9.25 -46.04
CA ARG A 351 11.89 -10.50 -45.47
C ARG A 351 12.90 -11.19 -44.55
N ARG A 352 14.21 -11.09 -44.85
CA ARG A 352 15.28 -11.56 -43.94
C ARG A 352 15.35 -10.72 -42.68
N ALA A 353 15.32 -9.39 -42.78
CA ALA A 353 15.27 -8.51 -41.62
C ALA A 353 14.08 -8.86 -40.71
N PHE A 354 12.88 -9.01 -41.28
CA PHE A 354 11.70 -9.38 -40.51
C PHE A 354 11.80 -10.76 -39.84
N ARG A 355 12.48 -11.74 -40.45
CA ARG A 355 12.72 -13.04 -39.78
C ARG A 355 13.56 -12.89 -38.52
N VAL A 356 14.65 -12.12 -38.58
CA VAL A 356 15.51 -11.85 -37.42
C VAL A 356 14.72 -11.11 -36.33
N ILE A 357 13.97 -10.09 -36.73
CA ILE A 357 13.16 -9.25 -35.84
C ILE A 357 12.06 -10.05 -35.14
N TRP A 358 11.36 -10.92 -35.87
CA TRP A 358 10.35 -11.80 -35.28
C TRP A 358 10.96 -12.79 -34.31
N GLY A 359 12.13 -13.36 -34.64
CA GLY A 359 12.87 -14.26 -33.74
C GLY A 359 13.22 -13.59 -32.41
N SER A 360 13.84 -12.40 -32.45
CA SER A 360 14.21 -11.67 -31.23
C SER A 360 13.02 -11.14 -30.43
N SER A 361 11.94 -10.74 -31.11
CA SER A 361 10.72 -10.28 -30.43
C SER A 361 10.01 -11.41 -29.74
N LEU A 362 9.99 -12.60 -30.34
CA LEU A 362 9.38 -13.78 -29.75
C LEU A 362 10.12 -14.20 -28.47
N THR A 363 11.45 -14.15 -28.45
CA THR A 363 12.21 -14.45 -27.24
C THR A 363 11.89 -13.49 -26.10
N THR A 364 11.77 -12.18 -26.39
CA THR A 364 11.41 -11.18 -25.38
C THR A 364 9.96 -11.37 -24.93
N LEU A 365 9.03 -11.65 -25.85
CA LEU A 365 7.62 -11.92 -25.51
C LEU A 365 7.50 -13.12 -24.57
N VAL A 366 8.20 -14.21 -24.85
CA VAL A 366 8.18 -15.41 -23.97
C VAL A 366 8.71 -15.06 -22.58
N ALA A 367 9.82 -14.31 -22.49
CA ALA A 367 10.35 -13.86 -21.21
C ALA A 367 9.37 -12.97 -20.44
N MET A 368 8.70 -12.03 -21.13
CA MET A 368 7.72 -11.14 -20.51
C MET A 368 6.44 -11.87 -20.10
N ILE A 369 5.99 -12.88 -20.86
CA ILE A 369 4.84 -13.70 -20.47
C ILE A 369 5.16 -14.46 -19.18
N ALA A 370 6.34 -15.08 -19.09
CA ALA A 370 6.79 -15.72 -17.85
C ALA A 370 6.80 -14.73 -16.69
N LEU A 371 7.41 -13.55 -16.88
CA LEU A 371 7.49 -12.49 -15.87
C LEU A 371 6.10 -12.00 -15.41
N ALA A 372 5.15 -11.85 -16.35
CA ALA A 372 3.78 -11.42 -16.04
C ALA A 372 3.00 -12.46 -15.22
N THR A 373 3.36 -13.75 -15.32
CA THR A 373 2.68 -14.85 -14.62
C THR A 373 3.33 -15.24 -13.28
N LEU A 374 4.64 -15.01 -13.12
CA LEU A 374 5.42 -15.52 -11.98
C LEU A 374 5.33 -14.68 -10.68
N GLY A 375 4.26 -13.92 -10.47
CA GLY A 375 3.96 -13.32 -9.15
C GLY A 375 4.88 -12.19 -8.67
N PHE A 376 5.74 -11.63 -9.52
CA PHE A 376 6.51 -10.42 -9.18
C PHE A 376 5.60 -9.19 -9.25
N GLY A 377 4.96 -8.85 -8.12
CA GLY A 377 3.90 -7.82 -8.03
C GLY A 377 4.21 -6.53 -8.78
N GLU A 378 5.36 -5.90 -8.50
CA GLU A 378 5.78 -4.64 -9.13
C GLU A 378 6.24 -4.80 -10.58
N MET A 379 6.79 -5.95 -10.98
CA MET A 379 7.30 -6.18 -12.34
C MET A 379 6.23 -6.62 -13.35
N ARG A 380 5.01 -6.91 -12.88
CA ARG A 380 3.90 -7.31 -13.73
C ARG A 380 3.49 -6.22 -14.71
N GLY A 381 3.46 -4.97 -14.27
CA GLY A 381 3.13 -3.81 -15.11
C GLY A 381 4.16 -3.59 -16.21
N PHE A 382 5.45 -3.64 -15.86
CA PHE A 382 6.56 -3.64 -16.81
C PHE A 382 6.35 -4.69 -17.92
N ALA A 383 6.09 -5.94 -17.53
CA ALA A 383 5.91 -7.03 -18.48
C ALA A 383 4.72 -6.80 -19.44
N LEU A 384 3.58 -6.36 -18.92
CA LEU A 384 2.37 -6.10 -19.72
C LEU A 384 2.59 -4.98 -20.73
N VAL A 385 3.21 -3.87 -20.31
CA VAL A 385 3.54 -2.74 -21.19
C VAL A 385 4.53 -3.17 -22.26
N THR A 386 5.56 -3.95 -21.91
CA THR A 386 6.53 -4.43 -22.90
C THR A 386 5.91 -5.39 -23.91
N ILE A 387 5.03 -6.31 -23.49
CA ILE A 387 4.29 -7.20 -24.41
C ILE A 387 3.46 -6.37 -25.39
N LEU A 388 2.66 -5.44 -24.87
CA LEU A 388 1.80 -4.59 -25.69
C LEU A 388 2.62 -3.77 -26.69
N GLY A 389 3.70 -3.13 -26.23
CA GLY A 389 4.56 -2.32 -27.08
C GLY A 389 5.29 -3.13 -28.15
N ILE A 390 5.75 -4.36 -27.84
CA ILE A 390 6.35 -5.24 -28.85
C ILE A 390 5.32 -5.64 -29.90
N LEU A 391 4.08 -5.97 -29.50
CA LEU A 391 3.02 -6.32 -30.45
C LEU A 391 2.68 -5.15 -31.38
N LEU A 392 2.51 -3.95 -30.81
CA LEU A 392 2.23 -2.73 -31.57
C LEU A 392 3.38 -2.38 -32.52
N SER A 393 4.63 -2.48 -32.06
CA SER A 393 5.79 -2.12 -32.86
C SER A 393 6.01 -3.10 -34.03
N VAL A 394 5.92 -4.41 -33.77
CA VAL A 394 6.04 -5.45 -34.80
C VAL A 394 4.96 -5.31 -35.87
N LEU A 395 3.73 -4.99 -35.46
CA LEU A 395 2.59 -4.91 -36.37
C LEU A 395 2.53 -3.59 -37.14
N LEU A 396 2.90 -2.46 -36.52
CA LEU A 396 2.67 -1.12 -37.06
C LEU A 396 3.96 -0.40 -37.43
N THR A 397 4.84 -0.15 -36.46
CA THR A 397 5.97 0.78 -36.64
C THR A 397 7.08 0.18 -37.50
N ARG A 398 7.40 -1.11 -37.32
CA ARG A 398 8.48 -1.77 -38.07
C ARG A 398 8.14 -1.94 -39.57
N PRO A 399 6.93 -2.37 -39.97
CA PRO A 399 6.52 -2.37 -41.38
C PRO A 399 6.50 -0.97 -42.00
N LEU A 400 6.05 0.03 -41.26
CA LEU A 400 6.06 1.43 -41.71
C LEU A 400 7.49 1.90 -41.97
N TYR A 401 8.41 1.68 -41.03
CA TYR A 401 9.80 2.03 -41.18
C TYR A 401 10.47 1.37 -42.39
N ALA A 402 10.23 0.07 -42.58
CA ALA A 402 10.74 -0.65 -43.74
C ALA A 402 10.28 -0.01 -45.06
N ARG A 403 9.03 0.47 -45.14
CA ARG A 403 8.54 1.23 -46.32
C ARG A 403 9.24 2.57 -46.47
N MET A 404 9.45 3.31 -45.37
CA MET A 404 10.15 4.60 -45.40
C MET A 404 11.59 4.46 -45.88
N VAL A 405 12.36 3.53 -45.31
CA VAL A 405 13.75 3.30 -45.69
C VAL A 405 13.87 2.82 -47.14
N ASN A 406 12.97 1.93 -47.59
CA ASN A 406 12.91 1.51 -48.99
C ASN A 406 12.65 2.70 -49.93
N ALA A 407 11.75 3.62 -49.57
CA ALA A 407 11.48 4.81 -50.37
C ALA A 407 12.68 5.79 -50.41
N ILE A 408 13.38 5.95 -49.29
CA ILE A 408 14.56 6.81 -49.19
C ILE A 408 15.70 6.26 -50.05
N LEU A 409 15.96 4.95 -49.96
CA LEU A 409 17.07 4.30 -50.67
C LEU A 409 16.74 4.06 -52.14
N GLY A 410 15.49 3.72 -52.48
CA GLY A 410 15.05 3.55 -53.87
C GLY A 410 15.04 4.85 -54.69
N ARG A 411 14.89 6.02 -54.04
CA ARG A 411 15.06 7.32 -54.71
C ARG A 411 16.52 7.68 -54.99
N GLY A 412 17.47 7.06 -54.30
CA GLY A 412 18.91 7.30 -54.48
C GLY A 412 19.51 6.62 -55.70
N GLU A 413 18.95 5.49 -56.16
CA GLU A 413 19.41 4.75 -57.34
C GLU A 413 18.95 5.37 -58.68
N VAL A 414 18.00 6.30 -58.67
CA VAL A 414 17.46 6.94 -59.89
C VAL A 414 18.24 8.22 -60.29
N LYS A 415 19.19 8.67 -59.46
CA LYS A 415 20.01 9.87 -59.71
C LYS A 415 21.53 9.59 -59.79
N GLY A 416 21.94 8.32 -59.90
CA GLY A 416 23.33 7.90 -60.04
C GLY A 416 23.72 7.66 -61.48
#